data_AF-A0A926PB98-F1
#
_entry.id   AF-A0A926PB98-F1
#
_cell.length_a   1.000
_cell.length_b   1.000
_cell.length_c   1.000
_cell.angle_alpha   90.00
_cell.angle_beta   90.00
_cell.angle_gamma   90.00
#
_symmetry.space_group_name_H-M   'P 1'
#
loop_
_entity.id
_entity.type
_entity.pdbx_description
1 polymer ?
#
loop_
_entity_poly.entity_id
_entity_poly.type
_entity_poly.pdbx_seq_one_letter_code
_entity_poly.pdbx_strand_id
1 'polypeptide(L)'
;MNKKEAITFAKKFNWTAADAERAFNDLDFKNADEQALLLALVNFAGSQLYERQRLQAAQKGQVTKKTNYITEIETEFANKVSEYEQALEQERSIFVGIIAGVYKFAKSFGLKDPWIEALLATYQEDKKDAA
;
A
#
# COMPACT_ATOMS: atom_id res chain seq x y z
N MET A 1 16.14 3.29 -44.73
CA MET A 1 14.81 3.65 -44.17
C MET A 1 15.01 4.39 -42.85
N ASN A 2 14.07 5.21 -42.37
CA ASN A 2 14.15 5.78 -41.02
C ASN A 2 13.18 5.11 -40.02
N LYS A 3 13.44 5.28 -38.72
CA LYS A 3 12.63 4.66 -37.65
C LYS A 3 11.14 5.05 -37.73
N LYS A 4 10.83 6.28 -38.15
CA LYS A 4 9.44 6.77 -38.26
C LYS A 4 8.69 6.07 -39.40
N GLU A 5 9.35 5.85 -40.53
CA GLU A 5 8.85 5.07 -41.66
C GLU A 5 8.60 3.62 -41.25
N ALA A 6 9.54 3.00 -40.54
CA ALA A 6 9.41 1.64 -40.04
C ALA A 6 8.22 1.46 -39.08
N ILE A 7 8.02 2.39 -38.14
CA ILE A 7 6.86 2.37 -37.24
C ILE A 7 5.55 2.59 -38.03
N THR A 8 5.57 3.47 -39.03
CA THR A 8 4.39 3.71 -39.89
C THR A 8 4.05 2.47 -40.71
N PHE A 9 5.06 1.75 -41.20
CA PHE A 9 4.90 0.47 -41.86
C PHE A 9 4.27 -0.57 -40.92
N ALA A 10 4.79 -0.73 -39.70
CA ALA A 10 4.24 -1.67 -38.72
C ALA A 10 2.77 -1.38 -38.39
N LYS A 11 2.38 -0.10 -38.30
CA LYS A 11 0.98 0.30 -38.08
C LYS A 11 0.03 -0.17 -39.18
N LYS A 12 0.49 -0.34 -40.43
CA LYS A 12 -0.33 -0.92 -41.52
C LYS A 12 -0.76 -2.36 -41.22
N PHE A 13 0.00 -3.06 -40.37
CA PHE A 13 -0.28 -4.42 -39.91
C PHE A 13 -0.88 -4.44 -38.49
N ASN A 14 -1.50 -3.33 -38.05
CA ASN A 14 -2.15 -3.17 -36.75
C ASN A 14 -1.22 -3.30 -35.52
N TRP A 15 0.09 -3.11 -35.70
CA TRP A 15 1.01 -3.03 -34.56
C TRP A 15 0.89 -1.69 -33.83
N THR A 16 0.99 -1.74 -32.49
CA THR A 16 1.15 -0.52 -31.70
C THR A 16 2.53 0.08 -31.96
N ALA A 17 2.67 1.40 -31.82
CA ALA A 17 3.96 2.06 -31.98
C ALA A 17 5.00 1.51 -30.98
N ALA A 18 4.59 1.25 -29.74
CA ALA A 18 5.48 0.74 -28.71
C ALA A 18 5.97 -0.69 -29.02
N ASP A 19 5.09 -1.57 -29.51
CA ASP A 19 5.49 -2.93 -29.88
C ASP A 19 6.36 -2.96 -31.13
N ALA A 20 6.06 -2.10 -32.11
CA ALA A 20 6.93 -1.90 -33.28
C ALA A 20 8.32 -1.40 -32.88
N GLU A 21 8.41 -0.41 -31.98
CA GLU A 21 9.71 0.08 -31.49
C GLU A 21 10.53 -1.01 -30.81
N ARG A 22 9.87 -1.89 -30.05
CA ARG A 22 10.55 -3.01 -29.38
C ARG A 22 10.98 -4.08 -30.37
N ALA A 23 10.14 -4.40 -31.35
CA ALA A 23 10.47 -5.36 -32.40
C ALA A 23 11.68 -4.90 -33.24
N PHE A 24 11.84 -3.59 -33.44
CA PHE A 24 12.95 -3.01 -34.20
C PHE A 24 14.15 -2.59 -33.35
N ASN A 25 14.22 -2.98 -32.06
CA ASN A 25 15.25 -2.50 -31.15
C ASN A 25 16.68 -2.79 -31.65
N ASP A 26 16.88 -3.96 -32.26
CA ASP A 26 18.17 -4.43 -32.72
C ASP A 26 18.35 -4.31 -34.25
N LEU A 27 17.43 -3.62 -34.93
CA LEU A 27 17.42 -3.53 -36.39
C LEU A 27 18.26 -2.34 -36.89
N ASP A 28 19.19 -2.59 -37.81
CA ASP A 28 19.93 -1.54 -38.50
C ASP A 28 19.10 -0.89 -39.61
N PHE A 29 18.44 0.22 -39.27
CA PHE A 29 17.59 0.98 -40.20
C PHE A 29 18.31 1.51 -41.45
N LYS A 30 19.65 1.64 -41.43
CA LYS A 30 20.41 2.12 -42.59
C LYS A 30 20.35 1.14 -43.76
N ASN A 31 20.33 -0.16 -43.45
CA ASN A 31 20.36 -1.24 -44.42
C ASN A 31 19.05 -2.05 -44.47
N ALA A 32 18.09 -1.76 -43.58
CA ALA A 32 16.82 -2.48 -43.51
C ALA A 32 15.87 -2.13 -44.68
N ASP A 33 15.31 -3.16 -45.28
CA ASP A 33 14.19 -3.11 -46.21
C ASP A 33 12.87 -3.55 -45.52
N GLU A 34 11.76 -3.53 -46.26
CA GLU A 34 10.45 -3.91 -45.73
C GLU A 34 10.39 -5.40 -45.31
N GLN A 35 11.17 -6.27 -45.96
CA GLN A 35 11.26 -7.68 -45.58
C GLN A 35 11.95 -7.84 -44.22
N ALA A 36 13.03 -7.10 -43.96
CA ALA A 36 13.70 -7.07 -42.66
C ALA A 36 12.77 -6.56 -41.55
N LEU A 37 11.93 -5.55 -41.84
CA LEU A 37 10.89 -5.10 -40.91
C LEU A 37 9.88 -6.20 -40.59
N LEU A 38 9.34 -6.88 -41.61
CA LEU A 38 8.38 -7.95 -41.41
C LEU A 38 8.96 -9.10 -40.59
N LEU A 39 10.21 -9.48 -40.87
CA LEU A 39 10.89 -10.55 -40.13
C LEU A 39 11.09 -10.17 -38.66
N ALA A 40 11.47 -8.91 -38.38
CA ALA A 40 11.60 -8.41 -37.02
C ALA A 40 10.25 -8.44 -36.26
N LEU A 41 9.15 -8.02 -36.90
CA LEU A 41 7.81 -8.08 -36.32
C LEU A 41 7.37 -9.53 -36.04
N VAL A 42 7.62 -10.45 -36.97
CA VAL A 42 7.28 -11.88 -36.81
C VAL A 42 8.07 -12.52 -35.68
N ASN A 43 9.38 -12.27 -35.63
CA ASN A 43 10.24 -12.79 -34.56
C ASN A 43 9.80 -12.26 -33.19
N PHE A 44 9.42 -10.98 -33.11
CA PHE A 44 8.92 -10.39 -31.88
C PHE A 44 7.55 -10.97 -31.47
N ALA A 45 6.63 -11.19 -32.42
CA ALA A 45 5.28 -11.72 -32.17
C ALA A 45 5.28 -13.16 -31.60
N GLY A 46 6.33 -13.93 -31.87
CA GLY A 46 6.46 -15.30 -31.40
C GLY A 46 6.93 -15.40 -29.95
N SER A 47 8.11 -16.00 -29.75
CA SER A 47 8.64 -16.33 -28.42
C SER A 47 8.88 -15.09 -27.54
N GLN A 48 9.25 -13.96 -28.13
CA GLN A 48 9.59 -12.76 -27.36
C GLN A 48 8.37 -12.10 -26.71
N LEU A 49 7.26 -11.98 -27.45
CA LEU A 49 6.01 -11.44 -26.91
C LEU A 49 5.45 -12.34 -25.82
N TYR A 50 5.45 -13.66 -26.04
CA TYR A 50 4.99 -14.63 -25.05
C TYR A 50 5.80 -14.56 -23.75
N GLU A 51 7.13 -14.57 -23.86
CA GLU A 51 8.03 -14.48 -22.71
C GLU A 51 7.80 -13.18 -21.92
N ARG A 52 7.59 -12.07 -22.62
CA ARG A 52 7.30 -10.78 -21.99
C ARG A 52 5.95 -10.79 -21.26
N GLN A 53 4.90 -11.32 -21.88
CA GLN A 53 3.59 -11.44 -21.24
C GLN A 53 3.68 -12.28 -19.98
N ARG A 54 4.44 -13.39 -20.02
CA ARG A 54 4.72 -14.23 -18.86
C ARG A 54 5.43 -13.46 -17.75
N LEU A 55 6.50 -12.75 -18.08
CA LEU A 55 7.25 -11.94 -17.11
C LEU A 55 6.40 -10.80 -16.52
N GLN A 56 5.59 -10.13 -17.33
CA GLN A 56 4.66 -9.11 -16.86
C GLN A 56 3.59 -9.68 -15.94
N ALA A 57 3.03 -10.84 -16.26
CA ALA A 57 2.07 -11.54 -15.40
C ALA A 57 2.72 -11.92 -14.07
N ALA A 58 3.95 -12.45 -14.10
CA ALA A 58 4.71 -12.78 -12.89
C ALA A 58 4.99 -11.53 -12.03
N GLN A 59 5.41 -10.43 -12.64
CA GLN A 59 5.62 -9.15 -11.94
C GLN A 59 4.33 -8.62 -11.32
N LYS A 60 3.23 -8.63 -12.06
CA LYS A 60 1.91 -8.25 -11.53
C LYS A 60 1.53 -9.12 -10.34
N GLY A 61 1.69 -10.43 -10.45
CA GLY A 61 1.44 -11.36 -9.33
C GLY A 61 2.29 -11.06 -8.09
N GLN A 62 3.58 -10.74 -8.28
CA GLN A 62 4.46 -10.34 -7.18
C GLN A 62 4.02 -9.03 -6.53
N VAL A 63 3.63 -8.03 -7.32
CA VAL A 63 3.11 -6.75 -6.80
C VAL A 63 1.83 -6.98 -6.01
N THR A 64 0.86 -7.69 -6.58
CA THR A 64 -0.41 -8.02 -5.89
C THR A 64 -0.16 -8.74 -4.57
N LYS A 65 0.74 -9.74 -4.54
CA LYS A 65 1.08 -10.44 -3.31
C LYS A 65 1.65 -9.51 -2.24
N LYS A 66 2.56 -8.60 -2.63
CA LYS A 66 3.15 -7.62 -1.70
C LYS A 66 2.13 -6.62 -1.21
N THR A 67 1.26 -6.12 -2.09
CA THR A 67 0.17 -5.20 -1.70
C THR A 67 -0.75 -5.86 -0.67
N ASN A 68 -1.21 -7.09 -0.93
CA ASN A 68 -2.06 -7.80 0.01
C ASN A 68 -1.39 -8.01 1.38
N TYR A 69 -0.10 -8.35 1.38
CA TYR A 69 0.67 -8.51 2.62
C TYR A 69 0.78 -7.20 3.41
N ILE A 70 1.01 -6.06 2.73
CA ILE A 70 1.04 -4.75 3.38
C ILE A 70 -0.33 -4.43 4.01
N THR A 71 -1.41 -4.64 3.26
CA THR A 71 -2.77 -4.40 3.77
C THR A 71 -3.11 -5.28 4.97
N GLU A 72 -2.66 -6.54 4.97
CA GLU A 72 -2.82 -7.45 6.11
C GLU A 72 -2.08 -6.93 7.35
N ILE A 73 -0.83 -6.50 7.20
CA ILE A 73 -0.06 -5.87 8.29
C ILE A 73 -0.74 -4.60 8.80
N GLU A 74 -1.18 -3.72 7.92
CA GLU A 74 -1.83 -2.47 8.29
C GLU A 74 -3.10 -2.73 9.10
N THR A 75 -3.90 -3.72 8.67
CA THR A 75 -5.12 -4.13 9.37
C THR A 75 -4.79 -4.74 10.73
N GLU A 76 -3.82 -5.66 10.79
CA GLU A 76 -3.38 -6.27 12.04
C GLU A 76 -2.84 -5.23 13.02
N PHE A 77 -2.06 -4.27 12.53
CA PHE A 77 -1.53 -3.18 13.33
C PHE A 77 -2.63 -2.28 13.87
N ALA A 78 -3.60 -1.87 13.03
CA ALA A 78 -4.74 -1.07 13.45
C ALA A 78 -5.57 -1.79 14.53
N ASN A 79 -5.80 -3.09 14.36
CA ASN A 79 -6.50 -3.90 15.35
C ASN A 79 -5.73 -3.95 16.68
N LYS A 80 -4.42 -4.21 16.64
CA LYS A 80 -3.57 -4.21 17.84
C LYS A 80 -3.55 -2.88 18.56
N VAL A 81 -3.48 -1.77 17.84
CA VAL A 81 -3.55 -0.42 18.43
C VAL A 81 -4.89 -0.23 19.13
N SER A 82 -6.00 -0.58 18.47
CA SER A 82 -7.33 -0.47 19.07
C SER A 82 -7.49 -1.37 20.31
N GLU A 83 -7.00 -2.61 20.25
CA GLU A 83 -7.01 -3.53 21.40
C GLU A 83 -6.20 -2.96 22.58
N TYR A 84 -5.02 -2.38 22.31
CA TYR A 84 -4.21 -1.74 23.36
C TYR A 84 -4.86 -0.49 23.93
N GLU A 85 -5.49 0.35 23.11
CA GLU A 85 -6.22 1.52 23.58
C GLU A 85 -7.38 1.12 24.49
N GLN A 86 -8.15 0.09 24.11
CA GLN A 86 -9.24 -0.45 24.94
C GLN A 86 -8.72 -1.04 26.25
N ALA A 87 -7.62 -1.81 26.20
CA ALA A 87 -7.02 -2.39 27.41
C ALA A 87 -6.53 -1.29 28.36
N LEU A 88 -5.86 -0.25 27.84
CA LEU A 88 -5.40 0.89 28.62
C LEU A 88 -6.58 1.67 29.22
N GLU A 89 -7.66 1.86 28.47
CA GLU A 89 -8.86 2.53 28.99
C GLU A 89 -9.50 1.74 30.14
N GLN A 90 -9.60 0.41 29.99
CA GLN A 90 -10.10 -0.47 31.05
C GLN A 90 -9.22 -0.41 32.29
N GLU A 91 -7.89 -0.53 32.14
CA GLU A 91 -6.95 -0.45 33.26
C GLU A 91 -7.02 0.92 33.95
N ARG A 92 -7.05 2.02 33.18
CA ARG A 92 -7.22 3.38 33.72
C ARG A 92 -8.53 3.51 34.48
N SER A 93 -9.62 2.97 33.95
CA SER A 93 -10.94 3.02 34.60
C SER A 93 -10.95 2.27 35.93
N ILE A 94 -10.36 1.07 35.96
CA ILE A 94 -10.23 0.27 37.19
C ILE A 94 -9.38 1.02 38.21
N PHE A 95 -8.21 1.51 37.79
CA PHE A 95 -7.28 2.22 38.67
C PHE A 95 -7.88 3.51 39.25
N VAL A 96 -8.47 4.35 38.40
CA VAL A 96 -9.15 5.57 38.82
C VAL A 96 -10.35 5.26 39.72
N GLY A 97 -11.09 4.18 39.43
CA GLY A 97 -12.19 3.71 40.28
C GLY A 97 -11.75 3.33 41.69
N ILE A 98 -10.62 2.62 41.82
CA ILE A 98 -10.02 2.28 43.12
C ILE A 98 -9.60 3.55 43.86
N ILE A 99 -8.88 4.46 43.20
CA ILE A 99 -8.45 5.73 43.80
C ILE A 99 -9.65 6.54 44.27
N ALA A 100 -10.69 6.68 43.44
CA ALA A 100 -11.89 7.42 43.79
C ALA A 100 -12.59 6.83 45.03
N GLY A 101 -12.66 5.50 45.12
CA GLY A 101 -13.24 4.81 46.28
C GLY A 101 -12.46 5.06 47.57
N VAL A 102 -11.15 4.89 47.53
CA VAL A 102 -10.25 5.12 48.68
C VAL A 102 -10.24 6.59 49.09
N TYR A 103 -10.15 7.51 48.12
CA TYR A 103 -10.14 8.95 48.37
C TYR A 103 -11.47 9.44 48.95
N LYS A 104 -12.61 8.94 48.46
CA LYS A 104 -13.93 9.26 49.04
C LYS A 104 -13.99 8.87 50.52
N PHE A 105 -13.45 7.71 50.88
CA PHE A 105 -13.36 7.29 52.28
C PHE A 105 -12.42 8.20 53.07
N ALA A 106 -11.20 8.46 52.60
CA ALA A 106 -10.23 9.33 53.28
C ALA A 106 -10.71 10.78 53.44
N LYS A 107 -11.46 11.31 52.46
CA LYS A 107 -12.07 12.65 52.50
C LYS A 107 -13.11 12.78 53.61
N SER A 108 -13.85 11.70 53.92
CA SER A 108 -14.73 11.65 55.10
C SER A 108 -13.97 11.75 56.42
N PHE A 109 -12.67 11.45 56.44
CA PHE A 109 -11.77 11.66 57.59
C PHE A 109 -10.96 12.96 57.49
N GLY A 110 -11.33 13.88 56.59
CA GLY A 110 -10.75 15.23 56.48
C GLY A 110 -9.53 15.37 55.57
N LEU A 111 -9.14 14.32 54.84
CA LEU A 111 -8.02 14.38 53.91
C LEU A 111 -8.41 15.10 52.61
N LYS A 112 -7.59 16.06 52.18
CA LYS A 112 -7.74 16.78 50.91
C LYS A 112 -6.42 16.73 50.15
N ASP A 113 -6.43 16.16 48.96
CA ASP A 113 -5.26 16.06 48.10
C ASP A 113 -5.55 16.70 46.73
N PRO A 114 -4.93 17.85 46.40
CA PRO A 114 -5.12 18.54 45.13
C PRO A 114 -4.74 17.71 43.90
N TRP A 115 -3.76 16.80 44.04
CA TRP A 115 -3.31 15.97 42.91
C TRP A 115 -4.34 14.89 42.57
N ILE A 116 -4.94 14.26 43.58
CA ILE A 116 -6.02 13.27 43.38
C ILE A 116 -7.27 13.97 42.79
N GLU A 117 -7.61 15.16 43.25
CA GLU A 117 -8.74 15.92 42.71
C GLU A 117 -8.51 16.35 41.25
N ALA A 118 -7.30 16.78 40.91
CA ALA A 118 -6.93 17.07 39.53
C ALA A 118 -6.99 15.82 38.64
N LEU A 119 -6.47 14.68 39.11
CA LEU A 119 -6.49 13.41 38.37
C LEU A 119 -7.91 12.89 38.10
N LEU A 120 -8.82 13.04 39.08
CA LEU A 120 -10.22 12.66 38.91
C LEU A 120 -10.97 13.62 37.97
N ALA A 121 -10.63 14.91 38.00
CA ALA A 121 -11.22 15.91 37.11
C ALA A 121 -10.79 15.70 35.65
N THR A 122 -9.49 15.52 35.40
CA THR A 122 -8.96 15.27 34.04
C THR A 122 -9.52 13.98 33.46
N TYR A 123 -9.60 12.90 34.24
CA TYR A 123 -10.20 11.65 33.76
C TYR A 123 -11.70 11.79 33.42
N GLN A 124 -12.44 12.62 34.16
CA GLN A 124 -13.84 12.90 33.85
C GLN A 124 -14.02 13.78 32.62
N GLU A 125 -13.07 14.66 32.33
CA GLU A 125 -13.04 15.51 31.14
C GLU A 125 -12.70 14.69 29.90
N ASP A 126 -11.62 13.89 29.95
CA ASP A 126 -11.21 12.97 28.89
C ASP A 126 -12.34 12.00 28.49
N LYS A 127 -13.11 11.51 29.47
CA LYS A 127 -14.26 10.62 29.23
C LYS A 127 -15.46 11.32 28.59
N LYS A 128 -15.63 12.63 28.80
CA LYS A 128 -16.70 13.42 28.16
C LYS A 128 -16.35 13.74 26.71
N ASP A 129 -15.08 13.98 26.42
CA ASP A 129 -14.60 14.29 25.08
C ASP A 129 -14.51 13.05 24.16
N ALA A 130 -14.43 11.85 24.75
CA ALA A 130 -14.42 10.57 24.05
C ALA A 130 -15.82 9.97 23.77
N ALA A 131 -16.91 10.59 24.22
CA ALA A 131 -18.31 10.11 24.11
C ALA A 131 -19.13 10.87 23.06
#